data_AF-A0A966J4L8-F1
#
_entry.id   AF-A0A966J4L8-F1
#
_cell.length_a   1.000
_cell.length_b   1.000
_cell.length_c   1.000
_cell.angle_alpha   90.00
_cell.angle_beta   90.00
_cell.angle_gamma   90.00
#
_symmetry.space_group_name_H-M   'P 1'
#
loop_
_entity.id
_entity.type
_entity.pdbx_description
1 polymer ?
#
loop_
_entity_poly.entity_id
_entity_poly.type
_entity_poly.pdbx_seq_one_letter_code
_entity_poly.pdbx_strand_id
1 'polypeptide(L)'
;GVSGLKRLLGADDSLDVFGVHGVGGILGALLTGVFAAPSLGGTGVFDYVTNAVNPEYSIAGQVWIQFQAVITTIVWSAVVSYIAYKVVDLVLGLRVSEEDERMGLDISSHGESAYNR
;
A
#
# COMPACT_ATOMS: atom_id res chain seq x y z
N GLY A 1 -1.26 -8.37 14.70
CA GLY A 1 -1.19 -8.63 13.24
C GLY A 1 -2.29 -7.88 12.53
N VAL A 2 -2.41 -8.06 11.22
CA VAL A 2 -3.30 -7.30 10.35
C VAL A 2 -4.75 -7.23 10.84
N SER A 3 -5.31 -8.37 11.25
CA SER A 3 -6.69 -8.45 11.73
C SER A 3 -6.95 -7.62 13.00
N GLY A 4 -5.93 -7.42 13.84
CA GLY A 4 -6.02 -6.58 15.03
C GLY A 4 -6.03 -5.08 14.71
N LEU A 5 -5.26 -4.67 13.70
CA LEU A 5 -5.21 -3.27 13.25
C LEU A 5 -6.54 -2.86 12.61
N LYS A 6 -7.11 -3.71 11.74
CA LYS A 6 -8.42 -3.45 11.12
C LYS A 6 -9.54 -3.27 12.13
N ARG A 7 -9.61 -4.16 13.13
CA ARG A 7 -10.63 -4.08 14.20
C ARG A 7 -10.52 -2.79 15.02
N LEU A 8 -9.29 -2.31 15.22
CA LEU A 8 -9.04 -1.06 15.94
C LEU A 8 -9.42 0.18 15.11
N LEU A 9 -9.21 0.12 13.80
CA LEU A 9 -9.54 1.21 12.87
C LEU A 9 -11.00 1.20 12.41
N GLY A 10 -11.75 0.11 12.66
CA GLY A 10 -13.10 -0.08 12.12
C GLY A 10 -13.11 -0.14 10.59
N ALA A 11 -11.98 -0.51 9.97
CA ALA A 11 -11.81 -0.46 8.52
C ALA A 11 -12.26 -1.76 7.87
N ASP A 12 -13.16 -1.65 6.88
CA ASP A 12 -13.54 -2.74 5.96
C ASP A 12 -12.54 -2.82 4.81
N ASP A 13 -11.35 -3.32 5.12
CA ASP A 13 -10.35 -3.73 4.13
C ASP A 13 -10.58 -5.21 3.82
N SER A 14 -11.47 -5.53 2.89
CA SER A 14 -12.05 -6.88 2.81
C SER A 14 -11.03 -8.02 2.58
N LEU A 15 -9.87 -7.73 1.97
CA LEU A 15 -8.84 -8.72 1.63
C LEU A 15 -7.48 -8.53 2.34
N ASP A 16 -7.45 -7.75 3.43
CA ASP A 16 -6.21 -7.50 4.20
C ASP A 16 -5.12 -6.78 3.39
N VAL A 17 -5.50 -6.03 2.35
CA VAL A 17 -4.55 -5.41 1.42
C VAL A 17 -3.69 -4.37 2.13
N PHE A 18 -4.31 -3.47 2.89
CA PHE A 18 -3.56 -2.43 3.60
C PHE A 18 -2.68 -3.03 4.69
N GLY A 19 -3.21 -3.99 5.45
CA GLY A 19 -2.45 -4.54 6.55
C GLY A 19 -1.29 -5.43 6.12
N VAL A 20 -1.42 -6.21 5.04
CA VAL A 20 -0.31 -7.03 4.53
C VAL A 20 0.64 -6.19 3.69
N HIS A 21 0.13 -5.54 2.64
CA HIS A 21 0.98 -4.83 1.68
C HIS A 21 1.39 -3.44 2.19
N GLY A 22 0.48 -2.69 2.81
CA GLY A 22 0.77 -1.36 3.36
C GLY A 22 1.75 -1.42 4.53
N VAL A 23 1.42 -2.16 5.60
CA VAL A 23 2.31 -2.28 6.77
C VAL A 23 3.59 -3.03 6.42
N GLY A 24 3.51 -4.11 5.65
CA GLY A 24 4.68 -4.86 5.19
C GLY A 24 5.60 -4.00 4.33
N GLY A 25 5.04 -3.20 3.42
CA GLY A 25 5.78 -2.26 2.59
C GLY A 25 6.47 -1.15 3.39
N ILE A 26 5.78 -0.56 4.37
CA ILE A 26 6.36 0.45 5.27
C ILE A 26 7.55 -0.13 6.02
N LEU A 27 7.36 -1.29 6.67
CA LEU A 27 8.43 -1.95 7.42
C LEU A 27 9.61 -2.32 6.51
N GLY A 28 9.32 -2.91 5.35
CA GLY A 28 10.33 -3.27 4.35
C GLY A 28 11.15 -2.07 3.89
N ALA A 29 10.49 -0.97 3.53
CA ALA A 29 11.15 0.25 3.07
C ALA A 29 12.07 0.87 4.14
N LEU A 30 11.64 0.90 5.40
CA LEU A 30 12.48 1.40 6.50
C LEU A 30 13.68 0.48 6.75
N LEU A 31 13.46 -0.84 6.72
CA LEU A 31 14.54 -1.82 6.88
C LEU A 31 15.52 -1.84 5.70
N THR A 32 15.11 -1.43 4.49
CA THR A 32 16.03 -1.17 3.38
C THR A 32 17.10 -0.15 3.78
N GLY A 33 16.72 0.91 4.51
CA GLY A 33 17.68 1.91 4.99
C GLY A 33 18.74 1.33 5.94
N VAL A 34 18.43 0.23 6.63
CA VAL A 34 19.37 -0.50 7.49
C VAL A 34 20.20 -1.48 6.68
N PHE A 35 19.55 -2.40 5.97
CA PHE A 35 20.21 -3.56 5.39
C PHE A 35 20.84 -3.30 4.01
N ALA A 36 20.59 -2.14 3.39
CA ALA A 36 21.36 -1.73 2.22
C ALA A 36 22.79 -1.25 2.57
N ALA A 37 23.14 -1.11 3.85
CA ALA A 37 24.47 -0.69 4.27
C ALA A 37 25.59 -1.65 3.82
N PRO A 38 26.63 -1.16 3.11
CA PRO A 38 27.76 -2.00 2.70
C PRO A 38 28.49 -2.68 3.86
N SER A 39 28.55 -2.03 5.03
CA SER A 39 29.14 -2.61 6.25
C SER A 39 28.42 -3.86 6.77
N LEU A 40 27.17 -4.08 6.35
CA LEU A 40 26.36 -5.26 6.65
C LEU A 40 26.29 -6.24 5.45
N GLY A 41 27.06 -6.00 4.38
CA GLY A 41 27.00 -6.76 3.14
C GLY A 41 25.93 -6.30 2.14
N GLY A 42 25.29 -5.16 2.39
CA GLY A 42 24.33 -4.54 1.47
C GLY A 42 25.01 -3.86 0.26
N THR A 43 24.22 -3.51 -0.75
CA THR A 43 24.71 -2.93 -2.01
C THR A 43 25.08 -1.45 -1.94
N GLY A 44 24.73 -0.77 -0.84
CA GLY A 44 24.79 0.68 -0.72
C GLY A 44 23.78 1.40 -1.61
N VAL A 45 23.96 2.72 -1.73
CA VAL A 45 23.19 3.57 -2.66
C VAL A 45 24.08 3.94 -3.82
N PHE A 46 23.67 3.57 -5.03
CA PHE A 46 24.39 3.92 -6.25
C PHE A 46 24.08 5.37 -6.64
N ASP A 47 25.13 6.17 -6.81
CA ASP A 47 25.04 7.51 -7.36
C ASP A 47 25.32 7.44 -8.86
N TYR A 48 24.28 7.68 -9.66
CA TYR A 48 24.34 7.64 -11.11
C TYR A 48 25.08 8.85 -11.72
N VAL A 49 25.31 9.92 -10.95
CA VAL A 49 26.10 11.07 -11.41
C VAL A 49 27.59 10.77 -11.31
N THR A 50 28.03 10.16 -10.20
CA THR A 50 29.44 9.77 -10.00
C THR A 50 29.76 8.35 -10.49
N ASN A 51 28.74 7.60 -10.88
CA ASN A 51 28.82 6.21 -11.33
C ASN A 51 29.51 5.28 -10.32
N ALA A 52 29.25 5.50 -9.04
CA ALA A 52 29.83 4.76 -7.93
C ALA A 52 28.81 4.59 -6.79
N VAL A 53 29.04 3.58 -5.93
CA VAL A 53 28.30 3.47 -4.66
C VAL A 53 28.80 4.55 -3.72
N ASN A 54 27.87 5.24 -3.04
CA ASN A 54 28.22 6.26 -2.06
C ASN A 54 29.15 5.67 -0.98
N PRO A 55 30.40 6.15 -0.86
CA PRO A 55 31.37 5.61 0.09
C PRO A 55 31.00 5.94 1.54
N GLU A 56 30.17 6.95 1.76
CA GLU A 56 29.72 7.45 3.06
C GLU A 56 28.27 7.04 3.36
N TYR A 57 27.96 5.76 3.22
CA TYR A 57 26.65 5.25 3.59
C TYR A 57 26.38 5.44 5.10
N SER A 58 25.34 6.18 5.44
CA SER A 58 24.84 6.30 6.81
C SER A 58 23.53 5.54 6.98
N ILE A 59 23.51 4.55 7.89
CA ILE A 59 22.28 3.80 8.22
C ILE A 59 21.19 4.76 8.71
N ALA A 60 21.52 5.64 9.67
CA ALA A 60 20.54 6.60 10.19
C ALA A 60 20.05 7.56 9.09
N GLY A 61 20.97 8.02 8.23
CA GLY A 61 20.62 8.88 7.10
C GLY A 61 19.70 8.18 6.09
N GLN A 62 19.98 6.92 5.75
CA GLN A 62 19.16 6.16 4.80
C GLN A 62 17.82 5.74 5.39
N VAL A 63 17.74 5.38 6.67
CA VAL A 63 16.44 5.18 7.34
C VAL A 63 15.60 6.47 7.31
N TRP A 64 16.23 7.64 7.51
CA TRP A 64 15.53 8.92 7.42
C TRP A 64 15.02 9.23 6.01
N ILE A 65 15.84 8.98 4.98
CA ILE A 65 15.43 9.13 3.57
C ILE A 65 14.28 8.19 3.24
N GLN A 66 14.37 6.92 3.65
CA GLN A 66 13.31 5.93 3.44
C GLN A 66 12.02 6.31 4.18
N PHE A 67 12.12 6.89 5.38
CA PHE A 67 10.97 7.42 6.10
C PHE A 67 10.29 8.55 5.32
N GLN A 68 11.06 9.51 4.80
CA GLN A 68 10.51 10.58 3.95
C GLN A 68 9.85 10.01 2.69
N ALA A 69 10.45 8.99 2.07
CA ALA A 69 9.87 8.30 0.92
C ALA A 69 8.53 7.63 1.27
N VAL A 70 8.46 6.92 2.40
CA VAL A 70 7.22 6.30 2.91
C VAL A 70 6.12 7.32 3.15
N ILE A 71 6.43 8.44 3.83
CA ILE A 71 5.43 9.49 4.07
C ILE A 71 4.96 10.10 2.74
N THR A 72 5.89 10.35 1.82
CA THR A 72 5.56 10.88 0.50
C THR A 72 4.64 9.95 -0.27
N THR A 73 4.93 8.64 -0.30
CA THR A 73 4.09 7.66 -1.02
C THR A 73 2.73 7.47 -0.37
N ILE A 74 2.63 7.48 0.96
CA ILE A 74 1.35 7.45 1.68
C ILE A 74 0.49 8.67 1.31
N VAL A 75 1.05 9.88 1.40
CA VAL A 75 0.29 11.11 1.10
C VAL A 75 -0.13 11.13 -0.36
N TRP A 76 0.79 10.83 -1.27
CA TRP A 76 0.50 10.82 -2.70
C TRP A 76 -0.59 9.79 -3.05
N SER A 77 -0.42 8.54 -2.63
CA SER A 77 -1.38 7.48 -2.91
C SER A 77 -2.74 7.76 -2.29
N ALA A 78 -2.81 8.25 -1.06
CA ALA A 78 -4.06 8.60 -0.40
C ALA A 78 -4.80 9.73 -1.11
N VAL A 79 -4.11 10.83 -1.43
CA VAL A 79 -4.73 11.99 -2.09
C VAL A 79 -5.20 11.65 -3.50
N VAL A 80 -4.34 11.05 -4.30
CA VAL A 80 -4.68 10.71 -5.70
C VAL A 80 -5.80 9.68 -5.74
N SER A 81 -5.74 8.63 -4.91
CA SER A 81 -6.79 7.61 -4.88
C SER A 81 -8.11 8.19 -4.39
N TYR A 82 -8.09 9.03 -3.35
CA TYR A 82 -9.30 9.68 -2.84
C TYR A 82 -9.98 10.53 -3.93
N ILE A 83 -9.21 11.36 -4.63
CA ILE A 83 -9.73 12.19 -5.73
C ILE A 83 -10.29 11.30 -6.85
N ALA A 84 -9.53 10.29 -7.28
CA ALA A 84 -9.94 9.40 -8.36
C ALA A 84 -11.24 8.64 -8.01
N TYR A 85 -11.32 8.07 -6.80
CA TYR A 85 -12.52 7.38 -6.34
C TYR A 85 -13.71 8.31 -6.23
N LYS A 86 -13.53 9.56 -5.77
CA LYS A 86 -14.62 10.53 -5.74
C LYS A 86 -15.09 10.95 -7.12
N VAL A 87 -14.19 11.11 -8.09
CA VAL A 87 -14.57 11.39 -9.47
C VAL A 87 -15.39 10.22 -10.05
N VAL A 88 -14.94 8.98 -9.85
CA VAL A 88 -15.68 7.79 -10.32
C VAL A 88 -17.04 7.69 -9.65
N ASP A 89 -17.11 7.88 -8.33
CA ASP A 89 -18.35 7.83 -7.56
C ASP A 89 -19.38 8.87 -8.03
N LEU A 90 -18.92 10.08 -8.40
CA LEU A 90 -19.80 11.14 -8.90
C LEU A 90 -20.27 10.91 -10.35
N VAL A 91 -19.46 10.28 -11.20
CA VAL A 91 -19.76 10.15 -12.64
C VAL A 91 -20.46 8.84 -12.97
N LEU A 92 -20.09 7.76 -12.29
CA LEU A 92 -20.54 6.39 -12.60
C LEU A 92 -21.23 5.71 -11.41
N GLY A 93 -20.91 6.14 -10.18
CA GLY A 93 -21.22 5.39 -8.96
C GLY A 93 -20.18 4.31 -8.69
N LEU A 94 -19.55 4.33 -7.50
CA LEU A 94 -18.45 3.41 -7.18
C LEU A 94 -18.92 2.12 -6.49
N ARG A 95 -19.97 2.21 -5.66
CA ARG A 95 -20.54 1.07 -4.91
C ARG A 95 -21.93 0.75 -5.46
N VAL A 96 -22.26 -0.54 -5.50
CA VAL A 96 -23.61 -1.01 -5.86
C VAL A 96 -24.64 -0.58 -4.81
N SER A 97 -25.93 -0.70 -5.14
CA SER A 97 -27.01 -0.41 -4.19
C SER A 97 -26.99 -1.39 -3.01
N GLU A 98 -27.54 -0.99 -1.86
CA GLU A 98 -27.66 -1.91 -0.71
C GLU A 98 -28.51 -3.16 -1.02
N GLU A 99 -29.47 -3.04 -1.93
CA GLU A 99 -30.31 -4.16 -2.36
C GLU A 99 -29.47 -5.16 -3.18
N ASP A 100 -28.69 -4.67 -4.14
CA ASP A 100 -27.79 -5.48 -4.96
C ASP A 100 -26.68 -6.12 -4.11
N GLU A 101 -26.16 -5.41 -3.12
CA GLU A 101 -25.15 -5.93 -2.18
C GLU A 101 -25.74 -7.06 -1.31
N ARG A 102 -27.00 -6.94 -0.87
CA ARG A 102 -27.71 -8.00 -0.11
C ARG A 102 -28.07 -9.21 -0.97
N MET A 103 -28.42 -8.99 -2.24
CA MET A 103 -28.73 -10.06 -3.20
C MET A 103 -27.48 -10.85 -3.59
N GLY A 104 -26.32 -10.17 -3.62
CA GLY A 104 -25.04 -10.72 -4.07
C GLY A 104 -24.74 -10.37 -5.52
N LEU A 105 -23.49 -9.97 -5.79
CA LEU A 105 -23.05 -9.47 -7.09
C LEU A 105 -23.14 -10.53 -8.21
N ASP A 106 -22.99 -11.81 -7.89
CA ASP A 106 -23.16 -12.90 -8.85
C ASP A 106 -24.56 -12.84 -9.51
N ILE A 107 -25.60 -12.58 -8.71
CA ILE A 107 -26.98 -12.50 -9.21
C ILE A 107 -27.26 -11.11 -9.80
N SER A 108 -26.97 -10.04 -9.05
CA SER A 108 -27.38 -8.68 -9.42
C SER A 108 -26.58 -8.11 -10.61
N SER A 109 -25.31 -8.48 -10.75
CA SER A 109 -24.42 -7.96 -11.80
C SER A 109 -24.14 -8.96 -12.91
N HIS A 110 -24.18 -10.27 -12.62
CA HIS A 110 -23.83 -11.32 -13.59
C HIS A 110 -24.99 -12.25 -13.97
N GLY A 111 -26.12 -12.20 -13.24
CA GLY A 111 -27.31 -13.02 -13.54
C GLY A 111 -27.09 -14.52 -13.31
N GLU A 112 -26.05 -14.90 -12.57
CA GLU A 112 -25.65 -16.29 -12.35
C GLU A 112 -25.51 -16.63 -10.87
N SER A 113 -25.48 -17.92 -10.56
CA SER A 113 -25.10 -18.43 -9.25
C SER A 113 -23.77 -19.17 -9.39
N ALA A 114 -22.76 -18.78 -8.60
CA ALA A 114 -21.47 -19.46 -8.61
C ALA A 114 -21.57 -20.95 -8.23
N TYR A 115 -22.59 -21.32 -7.45
CA TYR A 115 -22.83 -22.70 -7.04
C TYR A 115 -24.28 -23.11 -7.33
N ASN A 116 -24.45 -24.21 -8.05
CA ASN A 116 -25.73 -24.88 -8.24
C ASN A 116 -25.75 -26.12 -7.34
N ARG A 117 -26.73 -26.21 -6.44
CA ARG A 117 -27.01 -27.42 -5.67
C ARG A 117 -28.10 -28.24 -6.34
#